data_AF-A0A2T1ESS8-F1
#
_entry.id   AF-A0A2T1ESS8-F1
#
_cell.length_a   1.000
_cell.length_b   1.000
_cell.length_c   1.000
_cell.angle_alpha   90.00
_cell.angle_beta   90.00
_cell.angle_gamma   90.00
#
_symmetry.space_group_name_H-M   'P 1'
#
loop_
_entity.id
_entity.type
_entity.pdbx_description
1 polymer ?
#
loop_
_entity_poly.entity_id
_entity_poly.type
_entity_poly.pdbx_seq_one_letter_code
_entity_poly.pdbx_strand_id
1 'polypeptide(L)'
;CLTEGHDIYDERVFPITSIKALRLRIKNQDADLAGTGFPEFMASLNTFLTQERAISELRPARTLARQISARIREAVRRRLPLLDRDVNELKEKINSVEPEFKKLTQIRDEFKQEIIGVRDSKSRAIADSFRIYVLNLENTFETDFLRYQPELRFLDFFSQDKREAFEASLRQALEQYINDKLAAWSLTAEQEMNSAFSQLSKSAASYGASYTKVTEKITEKLTGQKIPAAVNNSNEDNSPTWAKWAMGLFSLTTGNLAGVAMAGAGFDWKNILLNLITVLSVSTILASVTGIVLGPLYLALLGMGVGVLQADGARKELVKAAKKELVKYLPQVAQEQWQPIHDAVKECFDVYGREVGDRMNADINSRKAELDNLVAQKQSREINCQAESQRLEKLEADVSAQSQSIESVYQGFLASAS
;
A
#
# COMPACT_ATOMS: atom_id res chain seq x y z
N CYS A 1 16.01 10.62 9.71
CA CYS A 1 14.97 11.35 10.44
C CYS A 1 14.52 12.55 9.62
N LEU A 2 13.97 12.30 8.43
CA LEU A 2 13.49 13.37 7.54
C LEU A 2 12.08 13.00 7.10
N THR A 3 11.13 13.93 7.22
CA THR A 3 9.74 13.74 6.78
C THR A 3 9.29 14.99 6.06
N GLU A 4 8.84 14.85 4.81
CA GLU A 4 8.42 15.98 3.95
C GLU A 4 9.43 17.13 3.89
N GLY A 5 10.74 16.81 3.90
CA GLY A 5 11.83 17.80 3.86
C GLY A 5 12.18 18.45 5.19
N HIS A 6 11.48 18.09 6.29
CA HIS A 6 11.78 18.59 7.63
C HIS A 6 12.64 17.58 8.40
N ASP A 7 13.68 18.08 9.08
CA ASP A 7 14.50 17.29 9.98
C ASP A 7 13.79 17.12 11.33
N ILE A 8 13.59 15.87 11.72
CA ILE A 8 12.93 15.45 12.96
C ILE A 8 13.86 14.56 13.80
N TYR A 9 15.18 14.74 13.66
CA TYR A 9 16.18 13.95 14.40
C TYR A 9 15.94 13.93 15.91
N ASP A 10 15.69 15.09 16.50
CA ASP A 10 15.49 15.25 17.94
C ASP A 10 14.19 14.59 18.46
N GLU A 11 13.26 14.26 17.55
CA GLU A 11 12.03 13.54 17.88
C GLU A 11 12.12 12.02 17.61
N ARG A 12 13.28 11.54 17.13
CA ARG A 12 13.46 10.14 16.70
C ARG A 12 14.71 9.48 17.30
N VAL A 13 15.73 10.25 17.68
CA VAL A 13 16.98 9.73 18.25
C VAL A 13 17.17 10.26 19.66
N PHE A 14 17.17 9.35 20.63
CA PHE A 14 17.22 9.70 22.05
C PHE A 14 18.42 9.05 22.74
N PRO A 15 19.26 9.83 23.44
CA PRO A 15 20.28 9.28 24.31
C PRO A 15 19.64 8.69 25.57
N ILE A 16 19.58 7.36 25.68
CA ILE A 16 18.94 6.67 26.81
C ILE A 16 19.93 5.88 27.66
N THR A 17 19.58 5.70 28.94
CA THR A 17 20.28 4.77 29.85
C THR A 17 19.30 3.80 30.51
N SER A 18 18.99 2.74 29.77
CA SER A 18 18.01 1.71 30.15
C SER A 18 18.33 1.05 31.49
N ILE A 19 19.61 0.84 31.81
CA ILE A 19 20.00 0.24 33.09
C ILE A 19 19.65 1.11 34.30
N LYS A 20 19.75 2.44 34.20
CA LYS A 20 19.35 3.34 35.28
C LYS A 20 17.83 3.38 35.42
N ALA A 21 17.11 3.51 34.30
CA ALA A 21 15.66 3.50 34.27
C ALA A 21 15.08 2.21 34.87
N LEU A 22 15.64 1.05 34.49
CA LEU A 22 15.24 -0.25 35.01
C LEU A 22 15.45 -0.35 36.53
N ARG A 23 16.61 0.09 37.03
CA ARG A 23 16.90 0.07 38.48
C ARG A 23 15.94 0.93 39.30
N LEU A 24 15.49 2.06 38.74
CA LEU A 24 14.48 2.91 39.37
C LEU A 24 13.12 2.20 39.40
N ARG A 25 12.66 1.68 38.24
CA ARG A 25 11.35 1.02 38.11
C ARG A 25 11.21 -0.30 38.90
N ILE A 26 12.30 -1.05 39.08
CA ILE A 26 12.30 -2.24 39.94
C ILE A 26 12.03 -1.88 41.40
N LYS A 27 12.55 -0.73 41.87
CA LYS A 27 12.37 -0.28 43.26
C LYS A 27 11.01 0.39 43.48
N ASN A 28 10.55 1.17 42.51
CA ASN A 28 9.25 1.82 42.53
C ASN A 28 8.74 1.92 41.10
N GLN A 29 7.59 1.30 40.82
CA GLN A 29 6.99 1.32 39.48
C GLN A 29 6.64 2.73 39.02
N ASP A 30 6.39 3.68 39.92
CA ASP A 30 6.05 5.08 39.58
C ASP A 30 7.24 6.03 39.77
N ALA A 31 8.47 5.50 39.83
CA ALA A 31 9.67 6.33 39.95
C ALA A 31 9.81 7.31 38.77
N ASP A 32 10.14 8.56 39.10
CA ASP A 32 10.60 9.55 38.13
C ASP A 32 11.85 9.05 37.40
N LEU A 33 11.86 9.23 36.08
CA LEU A 33 12.93 8.79 35.17
C LEU A 33 13.76 9.97 34.64
N ALA A 34 13.66 11.14 35.26
CA ALA A 34 14.48 12.30 34.92
C ALA A 34 15.98 11.94 34.87
N GLY A 35 16.65 12.39 33.82
CA GLY A 35 18.08 12.12 33.59
C GLY A 35 18.40 10.73 33.03
N THR A 36 17.39 9.90 32.67
CA THR A 36 17.63 8.64 31.95
C THR A 36 17.37 8.73 30.44
N GLY A 37 16.86 9.87 29.95
CA GLY A 37 16.44 10.07 28.55
C GLY A 37 15.12 9.39 28.17
N PHE A 38 14.49 8.66 29.11
CA PHE A 38 13.21 8.00 28.88
C PHE A 38 12.02 8.97 28.85
N PRO A 39 11.96 10.04 29.68
CA PRO A 39 10.86 11.00 29.59
C PRO A 39 10.72 11.60 28.19
N GLU A 40 11.82 12.02 27.57
CA GLU A 40 11.85 12.62 26.24
C GLU A 40 11.45 11.61 25.15
N PHE A 41 12.05 10.41 25.18
CA PHE A 41 11.67 9.32 24.26
C PHE A 41 10.19 8.96 24.37
N MET A 42 9.68 8.78 25.59
CA MET A 42 8.29 8.41 25.84
C MET A 42 7.32 9.52 25.45
N ALA A 43 7.70 10.79 25.63
CA ALA A 43 6.89 11.92 25.19
C ALA A 43 6.74 11.94 23.66
N SER A 44 7.84 11.83 22.91
CA SER A 44 7.78 11.78 21.44
C SER A 44 7.04 10.53 20.93
N LEU A 45 7.25 9.37 21.56
CA LEU A 45 6.51 8.15 21.22
C LEU A 45 5.02 8.30 21.52
N ASN A 46 4.65 8.92 22.65
CA ASN A 46 3.26 9.18 23.01
C ASN A 46 2.60 10.10 22.00
N THR A 47 3.22 11.23 21.65
CA THR A 47 2.75 12.14 20.59
C THR A 47 2.53 11.39 19.27
N PHE A 48 3.53 10.64 18.81
CA PHE A 48 3.42 9.86 17.58
C PHE A 48 2.26 8.85 17.62
N LEU A 49 2.09 8.12 18.73
CA LEU A 49 1.04 7.10 18.82
C LEU A 49 -0.35 7.69 19.01
N THR A 50 -0.52 8.69 19.88
CA THR A 50 -1.84 9.19 20.29
C THR A 50 -2.30 10.41 19.50
N GLN A 51 -1.38 11.26 19.03
CA GLN A 51 -1.72 12.49 18.31
C GLN A 51 -1.53 12.36 16.80
N GLU A 52 -0.68 11.45 16.32
CA GLU A 52 -0.54 11.21 14.87
C GLU A 52 -1.25 9.93 14.46
N ARG A 53 -0.81 8.77 14.99
CA ARG A 53 -1.29 7.46 14.56
C ARG A 53 -2.76 7.24 14.93
N ALA A 54 -3.18 7.50 16.16
CA ALA A 54 -4.57 7.32 16.57
C ALA A 54 -5.52 8.25 15.80
N ILE A 55 -5.14 9.51 15.57
CA ILE A 55 -5.91 10.44 14.73
C ILE A 55 -6.06 9.89 13.31
N SER A 56 -4.96 9.38 12.73
CA SER A 56 -4.94 8.78 11.39
C SER A 56 -5.82 7.54 11.29
N GLU A 57 -5.83 6.66 12.31
CA GLU A 57 -6.62 5.42 12.34
C GLU A 57 -8.12 5.67 12.60
N LEU A 58 -8.48 6.69 13.40
CA LEU A 58 -9.88 7.05 13.65
C LEU A 58 -10.53 7.80 12.47
N ARG A 59 -9.75 8.52 11.68
CA ARG A 59 -10.24 9.32 10.54
C ARG A 59 -11.02 8.48 9.51
N PRO A 60 -10.59 7.28 9.08
CA PRO A 60 -11.37 6.39 8.21
C PRO A 60 -12.76 6.06 8.73
N ALA A 61 -12.90 5.75 10.03
CA ALA A 61 -14.20 5.43 10.63
C ALA A 61 -15.17 6.61 10.53
N ARG A 62 -14.68 7.83 10.81
CA ARG A 62 -15.44 9.07 10.61
C ARG A 62 -15.83 9.28 9.15
N THR A 63 -14.88 9.11 8.22
CA THR A 63 -15.13 9.24 6.77
C THR A 63 -16.21 8.26 6.31
N LEU A 64 -16.14 7.00 6.76
CA LEU A 64 -17.12 5.97 6.43
C LEU A 64 -18.52 6.32 7.00
N ALA A 65 -18.60 6.75 8.25
CA ALA A 65 -19.86 7.15 8.88
C ALA A 65 -20.56 8.28 8.10
N ARG A 66 -19.79 9.32 7.72
CA ARG A 66 -20.28 10.44 6.89
C ARG A 66 -20.80 9.94 5.54
N GLN A 67 -20.08 9.02 4.89
CA GLN A 67 -20.50 8.46 3.60
C GLN A 67 -21.79 7.66 3.69
N ILE A 68 -21.93 6.81 4.71
CA ILE A 68 -23.14 6.03 4.94
C ILE A 68 -24.33 6.97 5.19
N SER A 69 -24.16 7.98 6.05
CA SER A 69 -25.18 8.99 6.32
C SER A 69 -25.58 9.76 5.05
N ALA A 70 -24.61 10.22 4.26
CA ALA A 70 -24.88 10.93 3.00
C ALA A 70 -25.64 10.05 1.99
N ARG A 71 -25.22 8.78 1.82
CA ARG A 71 -25.87 7.85 0.89
C ARG A 71 -27.31 7.56 1.30
N ILE A 72 -27.56 7.36 2.59
CA ILE A 72 -28.92 7.11 3.12
C ILE A 72 -29.79 8.35 2.91
N ARG A 73 -29.29 9.54 3.24
CA ARG A 73 -29.97 10.81 2.98
C ARG A 73 -30.31 11.00 1.51
N GLU A 74 -29.38 10.75 0.61
CA GLU A 74 -29.62 10.86 -0.84
C GLU A 74 -30.69 9.86 -1.31
N ALA A 75 -30.63 8.61 -0.85
CA ALA A 75 -31.61 7.59 -1.21
C ALA A 75 -33.01 7.94 -0.68
N VAL A 76 -33.11 8.42 0.57
CA VAL A 76 -34.37 8.89 1.15
C VAL A 76 -34.92 10.08 0.35
N ARG A 77 -34.10 11.09 0.06
CA ARG A 77 -34.51 12.27 -0.72
C ARG A 77 -34.90 11.96 -2.15
N ARG A 78 -34.35 10.90 -2.77
CA ARG A 78 -34.83 10.41 -4.07
C ARG A 78 -36.15 9.67 -3.93
N ARG A 79 -36.31 8.84 -2.90
CA ARG A 79 -37.48 7.98 -2.74
C ARG A 79 -38.73 8.75 -2.35
N LEU A 80 -38.64 9.71 -1.43
CA LEU A 80 -39.77 10.52 -0.95
C LEU A 80 -40.63 11.12 -2.09
N PRO A 81 -40.08 11.90 -3.04
CA PRO A 81 -40.89 12.49 -4.11
C PRO A 81 -41.40 11.47 -5.14
N LEU A 82 -40.90 10.23 -5.12
CA LEU A 82 -41.34 9.14 -5.98
C LEU A 82 -42.44 8.28 -5.33
N LEU A 83 -42.68 8.41 -4.02
CA LEU A 83 -43.74 7.68 -3.32
C LEU A 83 -45.14 8.08 -3.80
N ASP A 84 -45.35 9.35 -4.13
CA ASP A 84 -46.67 9.86 -4.55
C ASP A 84 -46.93 9.73 -6.06
N ARG A 85 -45.93 9.27 -6.84
CA ARG A 85 -46.03 9.11 -8.30
C ARG A 85 -46.74 7.81 -8.68
N ASP A 86 -47.44 7.83 -9.81
CA ASP A 86 -48.02 6.62 -10.41
C ASP A 86 -46.93 5.67 -10.94
N VAL A 87 -47.24 4.36 -11.00
CA VAL A 87 -46.31 3.33 -11.49
C VAL A 87 -45.87 3.58 -12.93
N ASN A 88 -46.77 4.06 -13.80
CA ASN A 88 -46.43 4.30 -15.21
C ASN A 88 -45.48 5.50 -15.34
N GLU A 89 -45.75 6.58 -14.61
CA GLU A 89 -44.89 7.75 -14.55
C GLU A 89 -43.49 7.40 -13.99
N LEU A 90 -43.44 6.51 -12.99
CA LEU A 90 -42.20 6.04 -12.40
C LEU A 90 -41.37 5.21 -13.39
N LYS A 91 -42.01 4.33 -14.17
CA LYS A 91 -41.34 3.58 -15.25
C LYS A 91 -40.81 4.49 -16.35
N GLU A 92 -41.57 5.51 -16.76
CA GLU A 92 -41.10 6.51 -17.75
C GLU A 92 -39.86 7.25 -17.25
N LYS A 93 -39.86 7.69 -15.98
CA LYS A 93 -38.71 8.34 -15.35
C LYS A 93 -37.50 7.41 -15.26
N ILE A 94 -37.68 6.15 -14.89
CA ILE A 94 -36.59 5.14 -14.89
C ILE A 94 -36.01 4.97 -16.30
N ASN A 95 -36.86 4.81 -17.31
CA ASN A 95 -36.42 4.70 -18.70
C ASN A 95 -35.64 5.95 -19.16
N SER A 96 -36.02 7.14 -18.66
CA SER A 96 -35.35 8.40 -19.00
C SER A 96 -33.91 8.52 -18.48
N VAL A 97 -33.54 7.75 -17.44
CA VAL A 97 -32.20 7.75 -16.81
C VAL A 97 -31.31 6.59 -17.26
N GLU A 98 -31.82 5.66 -18.07
CA GLU A 98 -31.03 4.57 -18.65
C GLU A 98 -29.78 5.06 -19.41
N PRO A 99 -29.81 6.16 -20.19
CA PRO A 99 -28.60 6.70 -20.81
C PRO A 99 -27.53 7.14 -19.80
N GLU A 100 -27.94 7.65 -18.64
CA GLU A 100 -27.03 8.02 -17.56
C GLU A 100 -26.41 6.80 -16.88
N PHE A 101 -27.17 5.72 -16.66
CA PHE A 101 -26.61 4.46 -16.16
C PHE A 101 -25.57 3.85 -17.12
N LYS A 102 -25.80 3.97 -18.43
CA LYS A 102 -24.80 3.59 -19.44
C LYS A 102 -23.52 4.42 -19.31
N LYS A 103 -23.62 5.72 -19.01
CA LYS A 103 -22.44 6.57 -18.74
C LYS A 103 -21.69 6.16 -17.47
N LEU A 104 -22.38 5.78 -16.39
CA LEU A 104 -21.71 5.25 -15.19
C LEU A 104 -20.93 3.97 -15.50
N THR A 105 -21.53 3.10 -16.33
CA THR A 105 -20.89 1.87 -16.82
C THR A 105 -19.67 2.17 -17.68
N GLN A 106 -19.77 3.17 -18.56
CA GLN A 106 -18.66 3.63 -19.38
C GLN A 106 -17.50 4.17 -18.52
N ILE A 107 -17.78 5.00 -17.52
CA ILE A 107 -16.76 5.52 -16.58
C ILE A 107 -16.03 4.36 -15.87
N ARG A 108 -16.78 3.33 -15.44
CA ARG A 108 -16.20 2.12 -14.86
C ARG A 108 -15.26 1.41 -15.84
N ASP A 109 -15.71 1.22 -17.07
CA ASP A 109 -14.94 0.48 -18.06
C ASP A 109 -13.68 1.25 -18.48
N GLU A 110 -13.78 2.57 -18.67
CA GLU A 110 -12.63 3.45 -18.95
C GLU A 110 -11.60 3.41 -17.83
N PHE A 111 -12.02 3.57 -16.57
CA PHE A 111 -11.08 3.53 -15.45
C PHE A 111 -10.45 2.14 -15.28
N LYS A 112 -11.23 1.07 -15.49
CA LYS A 112 -10.71 -0.30 -15.48
C LYS A 112 -9.65 -0.53 -16.56
N GLN A 113 -9.85 0.00 -17.77
CA GLN A 113 -8.86 -0.09 -18.85
C GLN A 113 -7.60 0.70 -18.51
N GLU A 114 -7.73 1.87 -17.88
CA GLU A 114 -6.57 2.64 -17.42
C GLU A 114 -5.75 1.87 -16.38
N ILE A 115 -6.41 1.23 -15.40
CA ILE A 115 -5.75 0.39 -14.39
C ILE A 115 -4.99 -0.76 -15.07
N ILE A 116 -5.60 -1.43 -16.05
CA ILE A 116 -4.98 -2.49 -16.83
C ILE A 116 -3.76 -1.96 -17.62
N GLY A 117 -3.88 -0.79 -18.23
CA GLY A 117 -2.77 -0.16 -18.95
C GLY A 117 -1.59 0.18 -18.04
N VAL A 118 -1.86 0.72 -16.86
CA VAL A 118 -0.82 0.99 -15.85
C VAL A 118 -0.19 -0.30 -15.35
N ARG A 119 -0.98 -1.33 -15.05
CA ARG A 119 -0.51 -2.66 -14.66
C ARG A 119 0.45 -3.24 -15.69
N ASP A 120 0.05 -3.32 -16.95
CA ASP A 120 0.83 -3.97 -18.01
C ASP A 120 2.12 -3.22 -18.30
N SER A 121 2.09 -1.88 -18.20
CA SER A 121 3.27 -1.04 -18.32
C SER A 121 4.22 -1.22 -17.14
N LYS A 122 3.72 -1.14 -15.90
CA LYS A 122 4.56 -1.15 -14.69
C LYS A 122 5.08 -2.54 -14.33
N SER A 123 4.30 -3.61 -14.51
CA SER A 123 4.78 -4.98 -14.32
C SER A 123 5.96 -5.31 -15.21
N ARG A 124 5.88 -4.97 -16.51
CA ARG A 124 6.99 -5.11 -17.45
C ARG A 124 8.17 -4.21 -17.09
N ALA A 125 7.93 -2.92 -16.87
CA ALA A 125 9.01 -1.95 -16.61
C ALA A 125 9.80 -2.30 -15.34
N ILE A 126 9.13 -2.70 -14.26
CA ILE A 126 9.79 -3.08 -13.00
C ILE A 126 10.57 -4.40 -13.18
N ALA A 127 9.99 -5.40 -13.84
CA ALA A 127 10.70 -6.65 -14.12
C ALA A 127 11.93 -6.44 -15.04
N ASP A 128 11.81 -5.60 -16.07
CA ASP A 128 12.94 -5.21 -16.91
C ASP A 128 13.99 -4.42 -16.13
N SER A 129 13.57 -3.55 -15.20
CA SER A 129 14.50 -2.82 -14.33
C SER A 129 15.33 -3.78 -13.47
N PHE A 130 14.73 -4.86 -12.97
CA PHE A 130 15.44 -5.90 -12.22
C PHE A 130 16.46 -6.60 -13.11
N ARG A 131 16.04 -7.04 -14.30
CA ARG A 131 16.92 -7.73 -15.24
C ARG A 131 18.13 -6.86 -15.61
N ILE A 132 17.89 -5.58 -15.91
CA ILE A 132 18.95 -4.61 -16.18
C ILE A 132 19.84 -4.41 -14.96
N TYR A 133 19.26 -4.27 -13.77
CA TYR A 133 20.00 -4.09 -12.52
C TYR A 133 20.93 -5.27 -12.23
N VAL A 134 20.43 -6.49 -12.32
CA VAL A 134 21.19 -7.73 -12.10
C VAL A 134 22.33 -7.86 -13.12
N LEU A 135 22.07 -7.65 -14.41
CA LEU A 135 23.11 -7.71 -15.45
C LEU A 135 24.20 -6.64 -15.25
N ASN A 136 23.84 -5.49 -14.69
CA ASN A 136 24.80 -4.42 -14.40
C ASN A 136 25.62 -4.63 -13.12
N LEU A 137 25.30 -5.63 -12.28
CA LEU A 137 26.09 -5.92 -11.07
C LEU A 137 27.55 -6.24 -11.41
N GLU A 138 27.82 -6.80 -12.59
CA GLU A 138 29.19 -7.05 -13.07
C GLU A 138 30.06 -5.80 -13.04
N ASN A 139 29.49 -4.65 -13.43
CA ASN A 139 30.24 -3.42 -13.64
C ASN A 139 30.72 -2.80 -12.33
N THR A 140 29.99 -3.02 -11.22
CA THR A 140 30.32 -2.42 -9.92
C THR A 140 30.82 -3.45 -8.90
N PHE A 141 30.76 -4.75 -9.22
CA PHE A 141 31.10 -5.84 -8.30
C PHE A 141 32.46 -5.68 -7.64
N GLU A 142 33.51 -5.33 -8.39
CA GLU A 142 34.87 -5.24 -7.84
C GLU A 142 34.98 -4.17 -6.75
N THR A 143 34.33 -3.02 -6.97
CA THR A 143 34.31 -1.92 -6.00
C THR A 143 33.41 -2.24 -4.82
N ASP A 144 32.21 -2.77 -5.10
CA ASP A 144 31.21 -3.02 -4.08
C ASP A 144 31.56 -4.20 -3.17
N PHE A 145 32.19 -5.25 -3.71
CA PHE A 145 32.48 -6.48 -2.96
C PHE A 145 33.64 -6.33 -1.97
N LEU A 146 34.50 -5.31 -2.15
CA LEU A 146 35.65 -5.05 -1.27
C LEU A 146 35.27 -4.94 0.21
N ARG A 147 34.12 -4.34 0.52
CA ARG A 147 33.65 -4.14 1.90
C ARG A 147 33.12 -5.42 2.57
N TYR A 148 32.85 -6.47 1.79
CA TYR A 148 32.32 -7.75 2.29
C TYR A 148 33.40 -8.83 2.37
N GLN A 149 34.60 -8.59 1.83
CA GLN A 149 35.61 -9.63 1.73
C GLN A 149 35.98 -10.22 3.09
N PRO A 150 35.99 -11.56 3.20
CA PRO A 150 36.54 -12.21 4.39
C PRO A 150 38.04 -11.93 4.51
N GLU A 151 38.55 -11.91 5.74
CA GLU A 151 39.99 -11.82 5.96
C GLU A 151 40.70 -13.03 5.37
N LEU A 152 41.63 -12.78 4.44
CA LEU A 152 42.45 -13.81 3.81
C LEU A 152 43.74 -14.02 4.59
N ARG A 153 43.89 -15.19 5.21
CA ARG A 153 45.16 -15.69 5.74
C ARG A 153 45.60 -16.90 4.93
N PHE A 154 46.57 -16.72 4.05
CA PHE A 154 46.98 -17.73 3.07
C PHE A 154 47.34 -19.10 3.69
N LEU A 155 47.94 -19.11 4.88
CA LEU A 155 48.30 -20.34 5.58
C LEU A 155 47.08 -21.13 6.11
N ASP A 156 45.95 -20.47 6.28
CA ASP A 156 44.73 -21.10 6.77
C ASP A 156 44.10 -22.03 5.70
N PHE A 157 44.45 -21.84 4.42
CA PHE A 157 44.05 -22.71 3.31
C PHE A 157 44.73 -24.08 3.30
N PHE A 158 45.61 -24.41 4.25
CA PHE A 158 46.21 -25.76 4.35
C PHE A 158 45.49 -26.67 5.36
N SER A 159 44.67 -26.10 6.25
CA SER A 159 43.87 -26.87 7.21
C SER A 159 42.42 -27.00 6.75
N GLN A 160 41.85 -28.21 6.82
CA GLN A 160 40.47 -28.46 6.42
C GLN A 160 39.47 -27.58 7.19
N ASP A 161 39.56 -27.53 8.52
CA ASP A 161 38.64 -26.74 9.36
C ASP A 161 38.63 -25.25 9.01
N LYS A 162 39.80 -24.67 8.69
CA LYS A 162 39.87 -23.25 8.32
C LYS A 162 39.47 -22.99 6.87
N ARG A 163 39.57 -23.99 5.98
CA ARG A 163 38.96 -23.91 4.64
C ARG A 163 37.44 -23.82 4.76
N GLU A 164 36.84 -24.68 5.56
CA GLU A 164 35.39 -24.67 5.82
C GLU A 164 34.94 -23.33 6.44
N ALA A 165 35.72 -22.79 7.40
CA ALA A 165 35.44 -21.49 8.00
C ALA A 165 35.56 -20.33 6.98
N PHE A 166 36.56 -20.37 6.11
CA PHE A 166 36.73 -19.39 5.03
C PHE A 166 35.58 -19.47 4.02
N GLU A 167 35.19 -20.67 3.62
CA GLU A 167 34.05 -20.93 2.74
C GLU A 167 32.73 -20.39 3.32
N ALA A 168 32.47 -20.66 4.59
CA ALA A 168 31.32 -20.12 5.29
C ALA A 168 31.34 -18.58 5.31
N SER A 169 32.51 -17.98 5.55
CA SER A 169 32.67 -16.53 5.58
C SER A 169 32.48 -15.91 4.18
N LEU A 170 32.98 -16.54 3.13
CA LEU A 170 32.79 -16.09 1.75
C LEU A 170 31.33 -16.22 1.31
N ARG A 171 30.66 -17.30 1.71
CA ARG A 171 29.22 -17.48 1.49
C ARG A 171 28.41 -16.39 2.17
N GLN A 172 28.71 -16.10 3.43
CA GLN A 172 28.06 -15.01 4.17
C GLN A 172 28.32 -13.64 3.54
N ALA A 173 29.54 -13.38 3.06
CA ALA A 173 29.90 -12.16 2.34
C ALA A 173 29.08 -11.97 1.06
N LEU A 174 28.94 -13.03 0.25
CA LEU A 174 28.11 -13.01 -0.96
C LEU A 174 26.63 -12.85 -0.64
N GLU A 175 26.16 -13.48 0.44
CA GLU A 175 24.79 -13.32 0.91
C GLU A 175 24.48 -11.90 1.33
N GLN A 176 25.36 -11.28 2.12
CA GLN A 176 25.20 -9.89 2.52
C GLN A 176 25.27 -8.95 1.31
N TYR A 177 26.20 -9.18 0.38
CA TYR A 177 26.28 -8.41 -0.86
C TYR A 177 24.98 -8.49 -1.69
N ILE A 178 24.45 -9.69 -1.91
CA ILE A 178 23.22 -9.90 -2.67
C ILE A 178 22.03 -9.25 -1.96
N ASN A 179 21.91 -9.45 -0.64
CA ASN A 179 20.86 -8.83 0.17
C ASN A 179 20.88 -7.30 0.04
N ASP A 180 22.04 -6.67 0.19
CA ASP A 180 22.18 -5.21 0.10
C ASP A 180 21.83 -4.69 -1.30
N LYS A 181 22.21 -5.42 -2.35
CA LYS A 181 21.88 -5.05 -3.74
C LYS A 181 20.40 -5.21 -4.05
N LEU A 182 19.78 -6.29 -3.59
CA LEU A 182 18.34 -6.49 -3.75
C LEU A 182 17.54 -5.44 -2.96
N ALA A 183 17.96 -5.12 -1.73
CA ALA A 183 17.34 -4.07 -0.92
C ALA A 183 17.43 -2.69 -1.61
N ALA A 184 18.59 -2.37 -2.19
CA ALA A 184 18.77 -1.14 -2.96
C ALA A 184 17.84 -1.09 -4.19
N TRP A 185 17.73 -2.17 -4.95
CA TRP A 185 16.80 -2.25 -6.08
C TRP A 185 15.33 -2.18 -5.65
N SER A 186 14.96 -2.85 -4.56
CA SER A 186 13.56 -2.86 -4.08
C SER A 186 13.08 -1.46 -3.70
N LEU A 187 13.98 -0.59 -3.24
CA LEU A 187 13.66 0.81 -2.95
C LEU A 187 13.29 1.59 -4.22
N THR A 188 13.97 1.32 -5.34
CA THR A 188 13.60 1.88 -6.65
C THR A 188 12.27 1.32 -7.14
N ALA A 189 12.04 0.01 -7.01
CA ALA A 189 10.76 -0.61 -7.39
C ALA A 189 9.60 -0.04 -6.55
N GLU A 190 9.81 0.19 -5.26
CA GLU A 190 8.83 0.83 -4.36
C GLU A 190 8.49 2.26 -4.79
N GLN A 191 9.48 3.05 -5.20
CA GLN A 191 9.24 4.41 -5.71
C GLN A 191 8.38 4.39 -6.99
N GLU A 192 8.67 3.48 -7.93
CA GLU A 192 7.89 3.30 -9.15
C GLU A 192 6.44 2.87 -8.86
N MET A 193 6.25 1.96 -7.91
CA MET A 193 4.93 1.52 -7.45
C MET A 193 4.16 2.67 -6.79
N ASN A 194 4.78 3.42 -5.89
CA ASN A 194 4.16 4.59 -5.26
C ASN A 194 3.72 5.63 -6.28
N SER A 195 4.56 5.90 -7.28
CA SER A 195 4.25 6.84 -8.37
C SER A 195 3.04 6.35 -9.19
N ALA A 196 3.00 5.06 -9.54
CA ALA A 196 1.90 4.46 -10.29
C ALA A 196 0.56 4.53 -9.53
N PHE A 197 0.54 4.18 -8.24
CA PHE A 197 -0.67 4.27 -7.42
C PHE A 197 -1.08 5.72 -7.15
N SER A 198 -0.13 6.65 -7.04
CA SER A 198 -0.44 8.09 -6.96
C SER A 198 -1.10 8.59 -8.25
N GLN A 199 -0.65 8.14 -9.42
CA GLN A 199 -1.32 8.43 -10.69
C GLN A 199 -2.74 7.89 -10.70
N LEU A 200 -2.94 6.62 -10.33
CA LEU A 200 -4.28 6.01 -10.28
C LEU A 200 -5.21 6.69 -9.27
N SER A 201 -4.67 7.17 -8.15
CA SER A 201 -5.41 7.98 -7.16
C SER A 201 -5.90 9.30 -7.79
N LYS A 202 -5.03 10.03 -8.52
CA LYS A 202 -5.44 11.25 -9.25
C LYS A 202 -6.49 10.96 -10.33
N SER A 203 -6.36 9.86 -11.06
CA SER A 203 -7.34 9.43 -12.04
C SER A 203 -8.68 9.07 -11.38
N ALA A 204 -8.66 8.36 -10.25
CA ALA A 204 -9.86 8.06 -9.45
C ALA A 204 -10.59 9.34 -9.01
N ALA A 205 -9.87 10.40 -8.64
CA ALA A 205 -10.46 11.70 -8.34
C ALA A 205 -11.21 12.28 -9.55
N SER A 206 -10.59 12.23 -10.73
CA SER A 206 -11.17 12.74 -11.98
C SER A 206 -12.41 11.96 -12.43
N TYR A 207 -12.32 10.63 -12.46
CA TYR A 207 -13.47 9.78 -12.75
C TYR A 207 -14.55 9.91 -11.68
N GLY A 208 -14.16 10.04 -10.41
CA GLY A 208 -15.07 10.29 -9.29
C GLY A 208 -15.89 11.55 -9.48
N ALA A 209 -15.26 12.67 -9.86
CA ALA A 209 -15.95 13.92 -10.15
C ALA A 209 -16.91 13.79 -11.35
N SER A 210 -16.50 13.08 -12.40
CA SER A 210 -17.35 12.82 -13.58
C SER A 210 -18.54 11.92 -13.23
N TYR A 211 -18.31 10.91 -12.39
CA TYR A 211 -19.32 10.01 -11.87
C TYR A 211 -20.37 10.76 -11.04
N THR A 212 -19.93 11.65 -10.14
CA THR A 212 -20.82 12.50 -9.33
C THR A 212 -21.76 13.32 -10.22
N LYS A 213 -21.23 13.99 -11.25
CA LYS A 213 -22.05 14.77 -12.21
C LYS A 213 -23.14 13.92 -12.88
N VAL A 214 -22.83 12.67 -13.22
CA VAL A 214 -23.82 11.74 -13.81
C VAL A 214 -24.87 11.35 -12.76
N THR A 215 -24.47 11.06 -11.52
CA THR A 215 -25.42 10.71 -10.45
C THR A 215 -26.32 11.88 -10.01
N GLU A 216 -25.82 13.11 -10.05
CA GLU A 216 -26.61 14.32 -9.85
C GLU A 216 -27.66 14.46 -10.95
N LYS A 217 -27.28 14.21 -12.21
CA LYS A 217 -28.21 14.24 -13.33
C LYS A 217 -29.29 13.15 -13.25
N ILE A 218 -28.94 11.95 -12.79
CA ILE A 218 -29.93 10.89 -12.49
C ILE A 218 -30.93 11.41 -11.45
N THR A 219 -30.42 12.00 -10.37
CA THR A 219 -31.24 12.55 -9.30
C THR A 219 -32.16 13.67 -9.79
N GLU A 220 -31.65 14.61 -10.60
CA GLU A 220 -32.43 15.70 -11.19
C GLU A 220 -33.56 15.18 -12.09
N LYS A 221 -33.27 14.21 -12.97
CA LYS A 221 -34.29 13.59 -13.84
C LYS A 221 -35.38 12.85 -13.07
N LEU A 222 -34.99 12.13 -12.01
CA LEU A 222 -35.93 11.37 -11.18
C LEU A 222 -36.80 12.29 -10.32
N THR A 223 -36.20 13.24 -9.62
CA THR A 223 -36.89 14.06 -8.61
C THR A 223 -37.47 15.36 -9.17
N GLY A 224 -36.98 15.84 -10.32
CA GLY A 224 -37.30 17.16 -10.87
C GLY A 224 -36.63 18.31 -10.11
N GLN A 225 -35.82 18.02 -9.10
CA GLN A 225 -35.12 19.01 -8.28
C GLN A 225 -33.61 18.78 -8.37
N LYS A 226 -32.85 19.87 -8.48
CA LYS A 226 -31.43 19.81 -8.19
C LYS A 226 -31.29 19.71 -6.68
N ILE A 227 -30.89 18.53 -6.19
CA ILE A 227 -30.47 18.42 -4.80
C ILE A 227 -29.18 19.23 -4.68
N PRO A 228 -29.12 20.29 -3.85
CA PRO A 228 -27.87 20.97 -3.62
C PRO A 228 -26.88 19.94 -3.07
N ALA A 229 -25.74 19.77 -3.77
CA ALA A 229 -24.62 19.03 -3.24
C ALA A 229 -24.40 19.53 -1.81
N ALA A 230 -24.32 18.61 -0.83
CA ALA A 230 -24.18 18.99 0.57
C ALA A 230 -23.02 19.99 0.68
N VAL A 231 -23.36 21.26 0.92
CA VAL A 231 -22.41 22.33 1.21
C VAL A 231 -21.91 22.04 2.61
N ASN A 232 -21.03 21.05 2.72
CA ASN A 232 -20.22 20.89 3.90
C ASN A 232 -19.14 21.97 3.78
N ASN A 233 -19.15 22.93 4.70
CA ASN A 233 -18.12 23.97 4.88
C ASN A 233 -16.74 23.38 5.28
N SER A 234 -16.45 22.15 4.90
CA SER A 234 -15.17 21.48 5.10
C SER A 234 -14.48 21.35 3.75
N ASN A 235 -13.18 21.66 3.68
CA ASN A 235 -12.28 21.38 2.55
C ASN A 235 -12.13 19.86 2.23
N GLU A 236 -13.10 19.03 2.58
CA GLU A 236 -13.05 17.59 2.39
C GLU A 236 -13.68 17.16 1.07
N ASP A 237 -13.03 16.20 0.44
CA ASP A 237 -13.37 15.66 -0.87
C ASP A 237 -14.79 15.02 -0.89
N ASN A 238 -15.63 15.46 -1.84
CA ASN A 238 -17.01 14.99 -2.06
C ASN A 238 -17.11 13.90 -3.14
N SER A 239 -16.00 13.24 -3.47
CA SER A 239 -15.97 12.12 -4.40
C SER A 239 -16.81 10.92 -3.94
N PRO A 240 -17.29 10.07 -4.88
CA PRO A 240 -18.08 8.89 -4.54
C PRO A 240 -17.28 7.87 -3.72
N THR A 241 -17.97 6.99 -2.98
CA THR A 241 -17.34 6.04 -2.05
C THR A 241 -16.25 5.17 -2.70
N TRP A 242 -16.50 4.68 -3.91
CA TRP A 242 -15.51 3.88 -4.65
C TRP A 242 -14.25 4.70 -4.98
N ALA A 243 -14.40 5.99 -5.28
CA ALA A 243 -13.28 6.89 -5.60
C ALA A 243 -12.47 7.22 -4.34
N LYS A 244 -13.13 7.50 -3.21
CA LYS A 244 -12.44 7.69 -1.92
C LYS A 244 -11.62 6.47 -1.51
N TRP A 245 -12.13 5.26 -1.75
CA TRP A 245 -11.38 4.03 -1.56
C TRP A 245 -10.18 3.96 -2.51
N ALA A 246 -10.40 4.17 -3.81
CA ALA A 246 -9.37 4.14 -4.85
C ALA A 246 -8.27 5.21 -4.67
N MET A 247 -8.61 6.35 -4.06
CA MET A 247 -7.67 7.42 -3.72
C MET A 247 -6.89 7.17 -2.44
N GLY A 248 -7.37 6.24 -1.60
CA GLY A 248 -6.78 5.94 -0.30
C GLY A 248 -7.24 6.76 0.87
N LEU A 249 -8.38 7.40 0.77
CA LEU A 249 -8.95 8.17 1.87
C LEU A 249 -9.52 7.27 2.99
N PHE A 250 -9.69 5.97 2.72
CA PHE A 250 -9.87 4.93 3.72
C PHE A 250 -9.49 3.55 3.15
N SER A 251 -9.03 2.65 4.03
CA SER A 251 -8.84 1.22 3.71
C SER A 251 -9.76 0.40 4.63
N LEU A 252 -10.65 -0.39 4.04
CA LEU A 252 -11.53 -1.32 4.76
C LEU A 252 -11.34 -2.73 4.21
N THR A 253 -10.08 -3.11 3.95
CA THR A 253 -9.78 -4.50 3.67
C THR A 253 -10.12 -5.32 4.92
N THR A 254 -10.99 -6.32 4.75
CA THR A 254 -11.26 -7.35 5.74
C THR A 254 -9.97 -8.13 5.97
N GLY A 255 -9.10 -7.65 6.86
CA GLY A 255 -7.87 -8.36 7.21
C GLY A 255 -6.70 -7.53 7.72
N ASN A 256 -6.69 -6.20 7.62
CA ASN A 256 -5.52 -5.43 8.12
C ASN A 256 -5.90 -4.13 8.82
N LEU A 257 -6.20 -4.24 10.12
CA LEU A 257 -6.46 -3.11 11.04
C LEU A 257 -5.18 -2.35 11.45
N ALA A 258 -4.01 -2.65 10.87
CA ALA A 258 -2.72 -2.14 11.35
C ALA A 258 -2.12 -0.98 10.51
N GLY A 259 -2.74 -0.54 9.42
CA GLY A 259 -1.93 -0.01 8.31
C GLY A 259 -2.47 1.15 7.47
N VAL A 260 -3.25 2.09 7.98
CA VAL A 260 -3.63 3.28 7.17
C VAL A 260 -2.40 4.10 6.76
N ALA A 261 -1.32 4.11 7.56
CA ALA A 261 -0.06 4.78 7.21
C ALA A 261 0.82 4.02 6.19
N MET A 262 0.56 2.72 5.96
CA MET A 262 1.29 1.90 4.97
C MET A 262 0.51 1.75 3.66
N ALA A 263 -0.78 2.07 3.68
CA ALA A 263 -1.68 1.99 2.54
C ALA A 263 -1.56 3.24 1.65
N GLY A 264 -0.54 3.29 0.79
CA GLY A 264 -0.56 4.20 -0.35
C GLY A 264 -1.83 3.95 -1.17
N ALA A 265 -2.62 5.00 -1.43
CA ALA A 265 -3.93 4.89 -2.08
C ALA A 265 -4.93 3.92 -1.39
N GLY A 266 -4.82 3.67 -0.08
CA GLY A 266 -5.79 2.86 0.69
C GLY A 266 -5.71 1.36 0.39
N PHE A 267 -4.68 0.97 -0.35
CA PHE A 267 -4.40 -0.38 -0.77
C PHE A 267 -3.00 -0.78 -0.27
N ASP A 268 -2.92 -1.93 0.39
CA ASP A 268 -1.69 -2.43 1.00
C ASP A 268 -0.84 -3.23 0.01
N TRP A 269 -0.47 -2.57 -1.10
CA TRP A 269 0.35 -3.19 -2.13
C TRP A 269 1.71 -3.63 -1.59
N LYS A 270 2.23 -2.96 -0.55
CA LYS A 270 3.51 -3.29 0.07
C LYS A 270 3.49 -4.67 0.71
N ASN A 271 2.44 -5.03 1.45
CA ASN A 271 2.35 -6.38 2.03
C ASN A 271 2.13 -7.47 0.97
N ILE A 272 1.37 -7.18 -0.09
CA ILE A 272 1.21 -8.11 -1.23
C ILE A 272 2.55 -8.31 -1.93
N LEU A 273 3.25 -7.21 -2.22
CA LEU A 273 4.57 -7.25 -2.87
C LEU A 273 5.61 -7.92 -1.97
N LEU A 274 5.66 -7.62 -0.68
CA LEU A 274 6.60 -8.24 0.27
C LEU A 274 6.36 -9.75 0.36
N ASN A 275 5.12 -10.20 0.47
CA ASN A 275 4.82 -11.63 0.51
C ASN A 275 5.22 -12.36 -0.79
N LEU A 276 5.11 -11.68 -1.94
CA LEU A 276 5.50 -12.24 -3.25
C LEU A 276 7.01 -12.13 -3.53
N ILE A 277 7.68 -11.06 -3.08
CA ILE A 277 9.13 -10.85 -3.18
C ILE A 277 9.89 -11.73 -2.18
N THR A 278 9.29 -12.12 -1.06
CA THR A 278 9.91 -13.08 -0.12
C THR A 278 10.18 -14.44 -0.79
N VAL A 279 9.50 -14.75 -1.90
CA VAL A 279 9.77 -15.92 -2.76
C VAL A 279 11.04 -15.76 -3.60
N LEU A 280 11.51 -14.53 -3.85
CA LEU A 280 12.84 -14.21 -4.41
C LEU A 280 13.94 -14.40 -3.34
N SER A 281 13.89 -15.51 -2.60
CA SER A 281 14.79 -15.73 -1.47
C SER A 281 16.24 -15.64 -1.95
N VAL A 282 17.06 -14.89 -1.22
CA VAL A 282 18.49 -14.82 -1.45
C VAL A 282 19.11 -16.22 -1.46
N SER A 283 18.48 -17.19 -0.79
CA SER A 283 18.78 -18.61 -0.85
C SER A 283 18.70 -19.26 -2.23
N THR A 284 17.77 -18.89 -3.14
CA THR A 284 17.71 -19.45 -4.50
C THR A 284 18.81 -18.91 -5.40
N ILE A 285 19.13 -17.62 -5.27
CA ILE A 285 20.26 -16.97 -5.94
C ILE A 285 21.59 -17.52 -5.39
N LEU A 286 21.70 -17.70 -4.07
CA LEU A 286 22.87 -18.35 -3.47
C LEU A 286 22.99 -19.81 -3.85
N ALA A 287 21.91 -20.58 -3.94
CA ALA A 287 22.00 -21.99 -4.30
C ALA A 287 22.55 -22.17 -5.73
N SER A 288 22.21 -21.27 -6.64
CA SER A 288 22.72 -21.25 -8.01
C SER A 288 24.17 -20.73 -8.11
N VAL A 289 24.58 -19.82 -7.21
CA VAL A 289 25.92 -19.22 -7.19
C VAL A 289 26.91 -20.03 -6.33
N THR A 290 26.60 -20.33 -5.08
CA THR A 290 27.56 -20.84 -4.08
C THR A 290 27.95 -22.30 -4.21
N GLY A 291 27.09 -23.18 -4.74
CA GLY A 291 27.45 -24.59 -4.97
C GLY A 291 28.56 -24.80 -6.00
N ILE A 292 28.87 -23.78 -6.82
CA ILE A 292 29.77 -23.88 -7.99
C ILE A 292 30.94 -22.88 -7.92
N VAL A 293 30.78 -21.76 -7.21
CA VAL A 293 31.80 -20.69 -7.06
C VAL A 293 33.08 -21.17 -6.34
N LEU A 294 32.96 -22.03 -5.33
CA LEU A 294 34.07 -22.31 -4.40
C LEU A 294 35.17 -23.19 -5.00
N GLY A 295 34.84 -24.23 -5.76
CA GLY A 295 35.83 -25.14 -6.36
C GLY A 295 36.84 -24.43 -7.29
N PRO A 296 36.40 -23.64 -8.28
CA PRO A 296 37.28 -22.86 -9.15
C PRO A 296 38.07 -21.76 -8.42
N LEU A 297 37.49 -21.14 -7.38
CA LEU A 297 38.18 -20.16 -6.52
C LEU A 297 39.35 -20.79 -5.77
N TYR A 298 39.17 -22.01 -5.23
CA TYR A 298 40.26 -22.74 -4.59
C TYR A 298 41.38 -23.08 -5.57
N LEU A 299 41.06 -23.48 -6.80
CA LEU A 299 42.05 -23.76 -7.84
C LEU A 299 42.81 -22.49 -8.28
N ALA A 300 42.13 -21.36 -8.37
CA ALA A 300 42.75 -20.06 -8.66
C ALA A 300 43.70 -19.62 -7.53
N LEU A 301 43.32 -19.82 -6.27
CA LEU A 301 44.15 -19.49 -5.11
C LEU A 301 45.36 -20.43 -4.95
N LEU A 302 45.21 -21.72 -5.27
CA LEU A 302 46.27 -22.73 -5.20
C LEU A 302 47.25 -22.66 -6.40
N GLY A 303 46.76 -22.28 -7.58
CA GLY A 303 47.56 -22.16 -8.81
C GLY A 303 48.56 -21.00 -8.80
N MET A 304 48.53 -20.13 -7.78
CA MET A 304 49.37 -18.93 -7.69
C MET A 304 50.77 -19.14 -7.07
N GLY A 305 51.13 -20.37 -6.68
CA GLY A 305 52.50 -20.72 -6.28
C GLY A 305 52.92 -20.23 -4.88
N VAL A 306 53.84 -20.97 -4.27
CA VAL A 306 54.35 -20.73 -2.91
C VAL A 306 55.46 -19.67 -2.98
N GLY A 307 55.11 -18.38 -2.97
CA GLY A 307 56.11 -17.32 -2.78
C GLY A 307 55.71 -15.96 -3.32
N VAL A 308 55.64 -14.97 -2.42
CA VAL A 308 55.60 -13.53 -2.71
C VAL A 308 54.25 -12.98 -3.22
N LEU A 309 53.16 -13.22 -2.49
CA LEU A 309 52.00 -12.31 -2.54
C LEU A 309 51.69 -11.77 -1.16
N GLN A 310 51.77 -10.44 -1.02
CA GLN A 310 51.19 -9.70 0.10
C GLN A 310 49.66 -9.91 0.09
N ALA A 311 49.02 -9.84 1.27
CA ALA A 311 47.59 -10.11 1.44
C ALA A 311 46.70 -9.35 0.43
N ASP A 312 47.11 -8.17 -0.02
CA ASP A 312 46.40 -7.34 -1.00
C ASP A 312 46.34 -7.93 -2.42
N GLY A 313 47.34 -8.72 -2.84
CA GLY A 313 47.32 -9.40 -4.14
C GLY A 313 46.31 -10.56 -4.16
N ALA A 314 46.27 -11.35 -3.10
CA ALA A 314 45.32 -12.45 -2.93
C ALA A 314 43.86 -11.95 -2.86
N ARG A 315 43.64 -10.80 -2.20
CA ARG A 315 42.33 -10.12 -2.14
C ARG A 315 41.82 -9.72 -3.52
N LYS A 316 42.66 -9.11 -4.36
CA LYS A 316 42.27 -8.71 -5.71
C LYS A 316 41.90 -9.90 -6.59
N GLU A 317 42.66 -10.99 -6.52
CA GLU A 317 42.38 -12.19 -7.31
C GLU A 317 41.13 -12.94 -6.81
N LEU A 318 40.89 -12.96 -5.50
CA LEU A 318 39.63 -13.46 -4.95
C LEU A 318 38.42 -12.69 -5.51
N VAL A 319 38.49 -11.36 -5.57
CA VAL A 319 37.41 -10.54 -6.15
C VAL A 319 37.18 -10.85 -7.62
N LYS A 320 38.26 -10.93 -8.41
CA LYS A 320 38.14 -11.24 -9.84
C LYS A 320 37.54 -12.62 -10.08
N ALA A 321 37.94 -13.61 -9.28
CA ALA A 321 37.40 -14.97 -9.36
C ALA A 321 35.93 -15.01 -8.91
N ALA A 322 35.58 -14.34 -7.81
CA ALA A 322 34.20 -14.21 -7.36
C ALA A 322 33.33 -13.47 -8.39
N LYS A 323 33.86 -12.42 -9.03
CA LYS A 323 33.21 -11.70 -10.13
C LYS A 323 32.93 -12.65 -11.29
N LYS A 324 33.97 -13.35 -11.76
CA LYS A 324 33.87 -14.26 -12.92
C LYS A 324 32.81 -15.33 -12.70
N GLU A 325 32.78 -15.92 -11.52
CA GLU A 325 31.77 -16.92 -11.19
C GLU A 325 30.38 -16.28 -11.04
N LEU A 326 30.24 -15.13 -10.37
CA LEU A 326 28.95 -14.43 -10.27
C LEU A 326 28.36 -14.10 -11.65
N VAL A 327 29.17 -13.50 -12.53
CA VAL A 327 28.77 -13.08 -13.89
C VAL A 327 28.21 -14.23 -14.73
N LYS A 328 28.70 -15.45 -14.50
CA LYS A 328 28.20 -16.64 -15.18
C LYS A 328 26.73 -16.93 -14.85
N TYR A 329 26.29 -16.59 -13.63
CA TYR A 329 24.93 -16.85 -13.14
C TYR A 329 24.00 -15.64 -13.25
N LEU A 330 24.53 -14.41 -13.38
CA LEU A 330 23.70 -13.20 -13.49
C LEU A 330 22.62 -13.28 -14.60
N PRO A 331 22.91 -13.74 -15.84
CA PRO A 331 21.90 -13.84 -16.88
C PRO A 331 20.79 -14.85 -16.54
N GLN A 332 21.15 -15.98 -15.92
CA GLN A 332 20.17 -16.99 -15.50
C GLN A 332 19.26 -16.43 -14.40
N VAL A 333 19.83 -15.82 -13.36
CA VAL A 333 19.06 -15.17 -12.29
C VAL A 333 18.15 -14.07 -12.85
N ALA A 334 18.69 -13.23 -13.74
CA ALA A 334 17.94 -12.16 -14.35
C ALA A 334 16.75 -12.68 -15.18
N GLN A 335 16.88 -13.84 -15.81
CA GLN A 335 15.81 -14.47 -16.61
C GLN A 335 14.79 -15.21 -15.73
N GLU A 336 15.26 -16.01 -14.76
CA GLU A 336 14.39 -16.82 -13.89
C GLU A 336 13.55 -15.96 -12.95
N GLN A 337 14.11 -14.88 -12.43
CA GLN A 337 13.41 -14.00 -11.48
C GLN A 337 12.56 -12.91 -12.16
N TRP A 338 12.72 -12.72 -13.48
CA TRP A 338 11.92 -11.72 -14.22
C TRP A 338 10.42 -12.00 -14.13
N GLN A 339 10.01 -13.26 -14.36
CA GLN A 339 8.59 -13.64 -14.39
C GLN A 339 7.93 -13.54 -13.00
N PRO A 340 8.54 -14.06 -11.90
CA PRO A 340 8.01 -13.84 -10.55
C PRO A 340 7.82 -12.36 -10.19
N ILE A 341 8.78 -11.48 -10.53
CA ILE A 341 8.68 -10.04 -10.28
C ILE A 341 7.55 -9.42 -11.08
N HIS A 342 7.48 -9.75 -12.38
CA HIS A 342 6.41 -9.29 -13.27
C HIS A 342 5.04 -9.66 -12.69
N ASP A 343 4.86 -10.92 -12.29
CA ASP A 343 3.58 -11.42 -11.78
C ASP A 343 3.24 -10.84 -10.41
N ALA A 344 4.24 -10.61 -9.56
CA ALA A 344 4.04 -9.97 -8.26
C ALA A 344 3.51 -8.53 -8.40
N VAL A 345 4.13 -7.76 -9.29
CA VAL A 345 3.67 -6.39 -9.60
C VAL A 345 2.29 -6.42 -10.25
N LYS A 346 2.08 -7.35 -11.20
CA LYS A 346 0.80 -7.51 -11.87
C LYS A 346 -0.33 -7.79 -10.89
N GLU A 347 -0.13 -8.71 -9.95
CA GLU A 347 -1.13 -9.08 -8.94
C GLU A 347 -1.49 -7.89 -8.05
N CYS A 348 -0.53 -7.03 -7.69
CA CYS A 348 -0.82 -5.81 -6.93
C CYS A 348 -1.88 -4.93 -7.63
N PHE A 349 -1.74 -4.70 -8.93
CA PHE A 349 -2.73 -3.92 -9.67
C PHE A 349 -4.00 -4.72 -9.98
N ASP A 350 -3.93 -6.04 -10.15
CA ASP A 350 -5.11 -6.88 -10.39
C ASP A 350 -6.03 -6.91 -9.16
N VAL A 351 -5.47 -7.00 -7.94
CA VAL A 351 -6.25 -6.90 -6.70
C VAL A 351 -6.89 -5.51 -6.58
N TYR A 352 -6.13 -4.44 -6.81
CA TYR A 352 -6.65 -3.08 -6.82
C TYR A 352 -7.78 -2.92 -7.84
N GLY A 353 -7.57 -3.34 -9.09
CA GLY A 353 -8.53 -3.23 -10.18
C GLY A 353 -9.81 -4.04 -9.95
N ARG A 354 -9.70 -5.23 -9.32
CA ARG A 354 -10.85 -6.05 -8.92
C ARG A 354 -11.71 -5.32 -7.89
N GLU A 355 -11.09 -4.81 -6.82
CA GLU A 355 -11.79 -4.14 -5.73
C GLU A 355 -12.41 -2.80 -6.17
N VAL A 356 -11.73 -2.00 -7.01
CA VAL A 356 -12.34 -0.81 -7.65
C VAL A 356 -13.56 -1.23 -8.47
N GLY A 357 -13.40 -2.22 -9.35
CA GLY A 357 -14.45 -2.69 -10.24
C GLY A 357 -15.69 -3.17 -9.48
N ASP A 358 -15.48 -3.94 -8.42
CA ASP A 358 -16.56 -4.47 -7.58
C ASP A 358 -17.31 -3.35 -6.83
N ARG A 359 -16.59 -2.35 -6.31
CA ARG A 359 -17.21 -1.19 -5.64
C ARG A 359 -18.02 -0.33 -6.60
N MET A 360 -17.51 -0.08 -7.81
CA MET A 360 -18.24 0.66 -8.85
C MET A 360 -19.50 -0.11 -9.29
N ASN A 361 -19.37 -1.42 -9.51
CA ASN A 361 -20.50 -2.28 -9.84
C ASN A 361 -21.55 -2.31 -8.75
N ALA A 362 -21.14 -2.42 -7.49
CA ALA A 362 -22.04 -2.42 -6.34
C ALA A 362 -22.82 -1.10 -6.22
N ASP A 363 -22.18 0.05 -6.49
CA ASP A 363 -22.88 1.34 -6.49
C ASP A 363 -23.90 1.44 -7.64
N ILE A 364 -23.51 1.10 -8.87
CA ILE A 364 -24.40 1.10 -10.04
C ILE A 364 -25.60 0.18 -9.80
N ASN A 365 -25.35 -1.05 -9.36
CA ASN A 365 -26.40 -2.04 -9.13
C ASN A 365 -27.31 -1.64 -7.97
N SER A 366 -26.76 -1.07 -6.89
CA SER A 366 -27.57 -0.57 -5.78
C SER A 366 -28.51 0.55 -6.22
N ARG A 367 -28.04 1.47 -7.09
CA ARG A 367 -28.87 2.57 -7.60
C ARG A 367 -29.99 2.07 -8.52
N LYS A 368 -29.72 1.05 -9.35
CA LYS A 368 -30.77 0.40 -10.16
C LYS A 368 -31.79 -0.31 -9.29
N ALA A 369 -31.31 -1.13 -8.35
CA ALA A 369 -32.17 -1.86 -7.42
C ALA A 369 -33.03 -0.92 -6.55
N GLU A 370 -32.54 0.27 -6.18
CA GLU A 370 -33.32 1.29 -5.47
C GLU A 370 -34.61 1.65 -6.25
N LEU A 371 -34.50 1.81 -7.57
CA LEU A 371 -35.60 2.15 -8.47
C LEU A 371 -36.52 0.95 -8.74
N ASP A 372 -35.93 -0.21 -9.06
CA ASP A 372 -36.68 -1.43 -9.38
C ASP A 372 -37.52 -1.90 -8.18
N ASN A 373 -36.97 -1.81 -6.97
CA ASN A 373 -37.68 -2.17 -5.74
C ASN A 373 -38.90 -1.28 -5.49
N LEU A 374 -38.83 0.01 -5.85
CA LEU A 374 -39.95 0.93 -5.70
C LEU A 374 -41.07 0.60 -6.70
N VAL A 375 -40.72 0.26 -7.95
CA VAL A 375 -41.68 -0.24 -8.94
C VAL A 375 -42.36 -1.52 -8.43
N ALA A 376 -41.57 -2.51 -8.01
CA ALA A 376 -42.07 -3.81 -7.56
C ALA A 376 -43.00 -3.68 -6.34
N GLN A 377 -42.67 -2.81 -5.39
CA GLN A 377 -43.55 -2.54 -4.24
C GLN A 377 -44.88 -1.94 -4.67
N LYS A 378 -44.87 -0.90 -5.52
CA LYS A 378 -46.12 -0.25 -5.98
C LYS A 378 -46.98 -1.16 -6.86
N GLN A 379 -46.38 -2.10 -7.60
CA GLN A 379 -47.14 -3.07 -8.39
C GLN A 379 -47.75 -4.20 -7.56
N SER A 380 -47.16 -4.54 -6.41
CA SER A 380 -47.59 -5.68 -5.60
C SER A 380 -48.56 -5.30 -4.48
N ARG A 381 -48.52 -4.05 -3.97
CA ARG A 381 -49.35 -3.59 -2.84
C ARG A 381 -49.61 -2.10 -2.91
N GLU A 382 -50.76 -1.66 -2.37
CA GLU A 382 -50.95 -0.26 -2.02
C GLU A 382 -50.05 0.11 -0.84
N ILE A 383 -49.23 1.14 -1.03
CA ILE A 383 -48.31 1.65 -0.01
C ILE A 383 -49.02 2.81 0.70
N ASN A 384 -49.07 2.78 2.03
CA ASN A 384 -49.42 3.98 2.79
C ASN A 384 -48.26 4.98 2.71
N CYS A 385 -48.34 5.91 1.76
CA CYS A 385 -47.29 6.90 1.48
C CYS A 385 -46.89 7.69 2.73
N GLN A 386 -47.85 8.06 3.58
CA GLN A 386 -47.58 8.83 4.80
C GLN A 386 -46.78 8.02 5.82
N ALA A 387 -47.17 6.76 6.06
CA ALA A 387 -46.44 5.88 6.97
C ALA A 387 -45.03 5.55 6.47
N GLU A 388 -44.88 5.33 5.15
CA GLU A 388 -43.57 5.06 4.56
C GLU A 388 -42.67 6.31 4.56
N SER A 389 -43.22 7.50 4.33
CA SER A 389 -42.49 8.77 4.44
C SER A 389 -41.93 8.95 5.85
N GLN A 390 -42.78 8.78 6.88
CA GLN A 390 -42.36 8.88 8.29
C GLN A 390 -41.28 7.85 8.63
N ARG A 391 -41.40 6.62 8.11
CA ARG A 391 -40.39 5.57 8.32
C ARG A 391 -39.04 5.93 7.69
N LEU A 392 -39.03 6.50 6.49
CA LEU A 392 -37.81 6.91 5.78
C LEU A 392 -37.15 8.13 6.41
N GLU A 393 -37.93 9.13 6.84
CA GLU A 393 -37.43 10.30 7.57
C GLU A 393 -36.83 9.90 8.91
N LYS A 394 -37.47 8.98 9.63
CA LYS A 394 -36.92 8.42 10.87
C LYS A 394 -35.59 7.70 10.63
N LEU A 395 -35.48 6.90 9.56
CA LEU A 395 -34.23 6.24 9.18
C LEU A 395 -33.12 7.26 8.90
N GLU A 396 -33.40 8.34 8.17
CA GLU A 396 -32.43 9.41 7.91
C GLU A 396 -31.98 10.09 9.22
N ALA A 397 -32.92 10.38 10.12
CA ALA A 397 -32.64 11.02 11.40
C ALA A 397 -31.79 10.13 12.32
N ASP A 398 -32.16 8.86 12.47
CA ASP A 398 -31.47 7.89 13.33
C ASP A 398 -30.02 7.69 12.86
N VAL A 399 -29.79 7.53 11.55
CA VAL A 399 -28.44 7.39 10.98
C VAL A 399 -27.63 8.68 11.10
N SER A 400 -28.26 9.84 10.86
CA SER A 400 -27.58 11.13 11.00
C SER A 400 -27.14 11.38 12.45
N ALA A 401 -27.96 10.99 13.43
CA ALA A 401 -27.61 11.08 14.85
C ALA A 401 -26.38 10.22 15.20
N GLN A 402 -26.31 8.98 14.68
CA GLN A 402 -25.13 8.12 14.87
C GLN A 402 -23.87 8.70 14.22
N SER A 403 -23.98 9.22 12.99
CA SER A 403 -22.86 9.89 12.33
C SER A 403 -22.38 11.13 13.09
N GLN A 404 -23.30 11.91 13.66
CA GLN A 404 -22.97 13.09 14.48
C GLN A 404 -22.29 12.69 15.80
N SER A 405 -22.68 11.57 16.41
CA SER A 405 -22.03 11.03 17.60
C SER A 405 -20.57 10.66 17.31
N ILE A 406 -20.31 9.96 16.19
CA ILE A 406 -18.94 9.61 15.77
C ILE A 406 -18.12 10.87 15.50
N GLU A 407 -18.71 11.87 14.83
CA GLU A 407 -18.06 13.16 14.61
C GLU A 407 -17.68 13.84 15.92
N SER A 408 -18.60 13.87 16.88
CA SER A 408 -18.39 14.54 18.18
C SER A 408 -17.27 13.86 18.97
N VAL A 409 -17.19 12.52 18.95
CA VAL A 409 -16.10 11.77 19.58
C VAL A 409 -14.76 12.11 18.92
N TYR A 410 -14.71 12.13 17.58
CA TYR A 410 -13.47 12.45 16.86
C TYR A 410 -13.01 13.89 17.10
N GLN A 411 -13.93 14.87 17.07
CA GLN A 411 -13.59 16.28 17.35
C GLN A 411 -13.17 16.49 18.81
N GLY A 412 -13.83 15.82 19.76
CA GLY A 412 -13.42 15.83 21.16
C GLY A 412 -12.02 15.24 21.35
N PHE A 413 -11.71 14.15 20.65
CA PHE A 413 -10.37 13.56 20.65
C PHE A 413 -9.33 14.51 20.05
N LEU A 414 -9.60 15.10 18.88
CA LEU A 414 -8.72 16.09 18.26
C LEU A 414 -8.42 17.26 19.20
N ALA A 415 -9.46 17.85 19.80
CA ALA A 415 -9.33 19.00 20.69
C ALA A 415 -8.56 18.68 21.99
N SER A 416 -8.56 17.41 22.43
CA SER A 416 -7.76 16.95 23.57
C SER A 416 -6.32 16.59 23.21
N ALA A 417 -6.06 16.33 21.92
CA ALA A 417 -4.76 15.92 21.39
C ALA A 417 -3.94 17.11 20.85
N SER A 418 -4.62 18.19 20.45
CA SER A 418 -4.04 19.51 20.15
C SER A 418 -3.76 20.30 21.41
#